data_AF-E0VFU0-F1
#
_entry.id   AF-E0VFU0-F1
#
_cell.length_a   1.000
_cell.length_b   1.000
_cell.length_c   1.000
_cell.angle_alpha   90.00
_cell.angle_beta   90.00
_cell.angle_gamma   90.00
#
_symmetry.space_group_name_H-M   'P 1'
#
loop_
_entity.id
_entity.type
_entity.pdbx_description
1 polymer ?
#
loop_
_entity_poly.entity_id
_entity_poly.type
_entity_poly.pdbx_seq_one_letter_code
_entity_poly.pdbx_strand_id
1 'polypeptide(L)'
;MNNLRKLYKETLILSDAKNLILKRGYKFNVDVPWVKPEKKPFYHPDKTGDLKSFELPESSCFRLNVEKSEEFKRGKVKASLTNILKERYATLKKLRGSDYKKFEWVLEQLDIVFKPKLEEVQRVSRKTSLKLLTQLQIENEKEKKLAELKESLDEQKISFLSKKIEKLLWIKEMEEKYKFPETSVRKNWKMSKLKMVSKRKLDIEEKFILIH
;
A
#
# COMPACT_ATOMS: atom_id res chain seq x y z
N MET A 1 -45.77 67.98 35.11
CA MET A 1 -44.41 67.75 34.55
C MET A 1 -43.50 66.98 35.53
N ASN A 2 -43.93 65.83 36.07
CA ASN A 2 -43.08 64.97 36.91
C ASN A 2 -43.37 63.45 36.76
N ASN A 3 -44.23 63.06 35.80
CA ASN A 3 -44.64 61.66 35.61
C ASN A 3 -43.97 60.94 34.43
N LEU A 4 -43.20 61.64 33.58
CA LEU A 4 -42.44 61.00 32.49
C LEU A 4 -41.02 60.58 32.90
N ARG A 5 -40.47 61.11 34.01
CA ARG A 5 -39.18 60.66 34.59
C ARG A 5 -39.29 59.41 35.45
N LYS A 6 -40.50 59.05 35.91
CA LYS A 6 -40.76 57.82 36.68
C LYS A 6 -40.89 56.60 35.77
N LEU A 7 -41.61 56.74 34.66
CA LEU A 7 -41.77 55.67 33.65
C LEU A 7 -40.46 55.30 32.94
N TYR A 8 -39.54 56.25 32.72
CA TYR A 8 -38.22 55.97 32.15
C TYR A 8 -37.25 55.25 33.12
N LYS A 9 -37.55 55.23 34.43
CA LYS A 9 -36.79 54.45 35.42
C LYS A 9 -37.30 53.01 35.55
N GLU A 10 -38.58 52.76 35.22
CA GLU A 10 -39.20 51.44 35.32
C GLU A 10 -39.01 50.60 34.04
N THR A 11 -38.77 51.22 32.88
CA THR A 11 -38.50 50.49 31.61
C THR A 11 -37.03 50.12 31.39
N LEU A 12 -36.11 50.57 32.24
CA LEU A 12 -34.71 50.15 32.24
C LEU A 12 -34.46 48.89 33.10
N ILE A 13 -35.45 47.99 33.11
CA ILE A 13 -35.32 46.61 33.58
C ILE A 13 -34.72 45.69 32.49
N LEU A 14 -34.42 46.16 31.27
CA LEU A 14 -34.14 45.24 30.16
C LEU A 14 -32.78 45.28 29.46
N SER A 15 -31.75 45.94 29.98
CA SER A 15 -30.44 45.82 29.33
C SER A 15 -29.28 46.30 30.17
N ASP A 16 -28.86 45.53 31.18
CA ASP A 16 -27.42 45.52 31.46
C ASP A 16 -26.96 44.20 32.08
N ALA A 17 -26.43 43.40 31.17
CA ALA A 17 -25.68 42.17 31.31
C ALA A 17 -24.51 42.27 32.30
N LYS A 18 -24.79 42.25 33.61
CA LYS A 18 -23.75 42.09 34.66
C LYS A 18 -24.01 40.99 35.68
N ASN A 19 -25.05 40.18 35.52
CA ASN A 19 -25.34 39.02 36.38
C ASN A 19 -25.33 37.68 35.62
N LEU A 20 -24.41 37.54 34.65
CA LEU A 20 -24.14 36.29 33.95
C LEU A 20 -22.78 35.69 34.32
N ILE A 21 -22.30 35.96 35.54
CA ILE A 21 -21.29 35.12 36.18
C ILE A 21 -22.03 33.90 36.70
N LEU A 22 -21.97 32.82 35.91
CA LEU A 22 -22.27 31.46 36.33
C LEU A 22 -21.57 31.18 37.68
N LYS A 23 -22.28 31.38 38.79
CA LYS A 23 -21.91 30.80 40.09
C LYS A 23 -22.22 29.29 40.01
N ARG A 24 -21.45 28.55 39.21
CA ARG A 24 -21.29 27.10 39.37
C ARG A 24 -20.46 26.87 40.63
N GLY A 25 -21.09 27.10 41.76
CA GLY A 25 -20.61 26.70 43.08
C GLY A 25 -21.77 26.01 43.79
N TYR A 26 -22.11 24.81 43.32
CA TYR A 26 -22.98 23.92 44.07
C TYR A 26 -22.20 23.56 45.33
N LYS A 27 -22.39 24.32 46.41
CA LYS A 27 -21.86 23.96 47.73
C LYS A 27 -22.66 22.75 48.17
N PHE A 28 -22.05 21.57 48.03
CA PHE A 28 -22.54 20.37 48.69
C PHE A 28 -22.53 20.69 50.19
N ASN A 29 -23.70 20.88 50.79
CA ASN A 29 -23.84 20.94 52.25
C ASN A 29 -23.67 19.52 52.79
N VAL A 30 -22.46 18.97 52.65
CA VAL A 30 -22.05 17.82 53.45
C VAL A 30 -21.20 18.39 54.57
N ASP A 31 -21.68 18.26 55.80
CA ASP A 31 -20.89 18.50 56.99
C ASP A 31 -19.86 17.37 57.15
N VAL A 32 -18.99 17.18 56.16
CA VAL A 32 -17.81 16.32 56.32
C VAL A 32 -16.79 17.16 57.07
N PRO A 33 -16.44 16.83 58.33
CA PRO A 33 -15.29 17.44 58.96
C PRO A 33 -14.08 17.12 58.09
N TRP A 34 -13.45 18.15 57.53
CA TRP A 34 -12.23 17.94 56.75
C TRP A 34 -11.14 17.46 57.71
N VAL A 35 -10.90 16.14 57.71
CA VAL A 35 -9.78 15.54 58.42
C VAL A 35 -8.59 15.52 57.47
N LYS A 36 -7.54 16.25 57.83
CA LYS A 36 -6.29 16.27 57.06
C LYS A 36 -5.73 14.83 56.99
N PRO A 37 -5.54 14.25 55.79
CA PRO A 37 -4.97 12.90 55.69
C PRO A 37 -3.52 12.91 56.16
N GLU A 38 -3.07 11.76 56.68
CA GLU A 38 -1.68 11.57 57.09
C GLU A 38 -0.73 11.83 55.91
N LYS A 39 0.36 12.56 56.18
CA LYS A 39 1.35 12.91 55.16
C LYS A 39 2.19 11.67 54.82
N LYS A 40 1.74 10.90 53.83
CA LYS A 40 2.54 9.80 53.26
C LYS A 40 3.73 10.36 52.46
N PRO A 41 4.94 9.79 52.57
CA PRO A 41 6.08 10.19 51.75
C PRO A 41 5.84 9.89 50.26
N PHE A 42 6.64 10.50 49.38
CA PHE A 42 6.46 10.38 47.92
C PHE A 42 6.53 8.93 47.43
N TYR A 43 7.40 8.12 48.01
CA TYR A 43 7.66 6.72 47.67
C TYR A 43 6.67 5.73 48.29
N HIS A 44 5.59 6.19 48.94
CA HIS A 44 4.59 5.27 49.48
C HIS A 44 3.77 4.66 48.34
N PRO A 45 3.61 3.32 48.27
CA PRO A 45 2.95 2.64 47.14
C PRO A 45 1.52 3.14 46.87
N ASP A 46 0.76 3.47 47.93
CA ASP A 46 -0.57 4.09 47.84
C ASP A 46 -0.61 5.43 47.08
N LYS A 47 0.52 6.16 47.03
CA LYS A 47 0.63 7.43 46.30
C LYS A 47 1.13 7.23 44.87
N THR A 48 2.04 6.30 44.65
CA THR A 48 2.59 6.01 43.32
C THR A 48 1.65 5.17 42.46
N GLY A 49 0.69 4.48 43.08
CA GLY A 49 -0.24 3.59 42.38
C GLY A 49 0.31 2.18 42.17
N ASP A 50 1.47 1.87 42.77
CA ASP A 50 2.20 0.60 42.62
C ASP A 50 1.69 -0.51 43.57
N LEU A 51 0.45 -0.40 44.03
CA LEU A 51 -0.18 -1.39 44.92
C LEU A 51 -0.38 -2.76 44.25
N LYS A 52 -0.27 -2.84 42.91
CA LYS A 52 -0.36 -4.07 42.15
C LYS A 52 1.01 -4.41 41.55
N SER A 53 1.39 -5.69 41.62
CA SER A 53 2.51 -6.22 40.84
C SER A 53 2.29 -5.89 39.37
N PHE A 54 3.32 -5.36 38.71
CA PHE A 54 3.29 -5.05 37.29
C PHE A 54 3.02 -6.33 36.48
N GLU A 55 1.80 -6.50 35.99
CA GLU A 55 1.45 -7.56 35.05
C GLU A 55 1.97 -7.13 33.67
N LEU A 56 2.91 -7.90 33.12
CA LEU A 56 3.37 -7.70 31.74
C LEU A 56 2.16 -7.85 30.82
N PRO A 57 1.87 -6.88 29.94
CA PRO A 57 0.81 -7.05 28.95
C PRO A 57 1.16 -8.26 28.09
N GLU A 58 0.19 -9.16 27.86
CA GLU A 58 0.37 -10.30 26.97
C GLU A 58 0.91 -9.81 25.62
N SER A 59 1.91 -10.50 25.06
CA SER A 59 2.57 -10.08 23.81
C SER A 59 1.59 -9.92 22.63
N SER A 60 0.39 -10.50 22.75
CA SER A 60 -0.74 -10.34 21.83
C SER A 60 -1.34 -8.92 21.81
N CYS A 61 -1.20 -8.14 22.90
CA CYS A 61 -1.78 -6.79 23.06
C CYS A 61 -1.04 -5.71 22.25
N PHE A 62 0.20 -5.96 21.79
CA PHE A 62 0.94 -5.02 20.94
C PHE A 62 0.37 -4.88 19.53
N ARG A 63 -0.52 -5.81 19.11
CA ARG A 63 -1.45 -5.51 18.02
C ARG A 63 -2.53 -4.60 18.56
N LEU A 64 -2.18 -3.31 18.65
CA LEU A 64 -3.19 -2.26 18.67
C LEU A 64 -4.03 -2.47 17.40
N ASN A 65 -5.18 -3.14 17.54
CA ASN A 65 -6.23 -3.16 16.54
C ASN A 65 -6.88 -1.76 16.52
N VAL A 66 -6.08 -0.76 16.13
CA VAL A 66 -6.42 0.68 16.08
C VAL A 66 -7.58 0.91 15.11
N GLU A 67 -7.74 0.05 14.12
CA GLU A 67 -8.58 0.30 12.96
C GLU A 67 -10.08 0.41 13.28
N LYS A 68 -10.54 0.03 14.49
CA LYS A 68 -11.97 -0.02 14.83
C LYS A 68 -12.38 0.65 16.14
N SER A 69 -11.46 1.21 16.94
CA SER A 69 -11.88 1.87 18.18
C SER A 69 -12.51 3.24 17.88
N GLU A 70 -13.65 3.54 18.49
CA GLU A 70 -14.33 4.84 18.32
C GLU A 70 -13.46 6.02 18.78
N GLU A 71 -12.50 5.75 19.66
CA GLU A 71 -11.49 6.70 20.12
C GLU A 71 -10.57 7.17 19.01
N PHE A 72 -10.36 6.35 17.96
CA PHE A 72 -9.55 6.73 16.80
C PHE A 72 -10.22 7.79 15.91
N LYS A 73 -11.56 7.93 15.98
CA LYS A 73 -12.28 9.03 15.34
C LYS A 73 -11.98 10.37 16.01
N ARG A 74 -11.45 10.38 17.24
CA ARG A 74 -11.02 11.60 17.94
C ARG A 74 -9.66 12.03 17.38
N GLY A 75 -9.60 13.24 16.80
CA GLY A 75 -8.41 13.73 16.09
C GLY A 75 -7.10 13.72 16.90
N LYS A 76 -7.17 13.82 18.24
CA LYS A 76 -5.98 13.84 19.12
C LYS A 76 -5.25 12.50 19.18
N VAL A 77 -5.97 11.39 19.34
CA VAL A 77 -5.38 10.03 19.42
C VAL A 77 -4.73 9.68 18.07
N LYS A 78 -5.43 9.99 16.97
CA LYS A 78 -4.90 9.82 15.62
C LYS A 78 -3.60 10.59 15.41
N ALA A 79 -3.55 11.86 15.82
CA ALA A 79 -2.35 12.68 15.68
C ALA A 79 -1.16 12.10 16.46
N SER A 80 -1.37 11.71 17.73
CA SER A 80 -0.34 11.08 18.56
C SER A 80 0.21 9.80 17.92
N LEU A 81 -0.68 8.91 17.46
CA LEU A 81 -0.27 7.68 16.79
C LEU A 81 0.52 7.96 15.50
N THR A 82 0.08 8.92 14.68
CA THR A 82 0.81 9.28 13.46
C THR A 82 2.22 9.80 13.75
N ASN A 83 2.41 10.47 14.90
CA ASN A 83 3.74 10.92 15.33
C ASN A 83 4.62 9.73 15.76
N ILE A 84 4.10 8.82 16.58
CA ILE A 84 4.80 7.59 16.98
C ILE A 84 5.21 6.77 15.74
N LEU A 85 4.33 6.64 14.76
CA LEU A 85 4.64 5.93 13.50
C LEU A 85 5.74 6.62 12.69
N LYS A 86 5.75 7.96 12.63
CA LYS A 86 6.81 8.75 11.97
C LYS A 86 8.14 8.58 12.68
N GLU A 87 8.14 8.64 14.01
CA GLU A 87 9.34 8.44 14.83
C GLU A 87 9.90 7.04 14.67
N ARG A 88 9.05 6.01 14.76
CA ARG A 88 9.43 4.62 14.50
C ARG A 88 10.05 4.46 13.12
N TYR A 89 9.43 5.02 12.08
CA TYR A 89 9.98 4.97 10.72
C TYR A 89 11.35 5.64 10.62
N ALA A 90 11.54 6.81 11.25
CA ALA A 90 12.82 7.52 11.27
C ALA A 90 13.92 6.71 11.98
N THR A 91 13.59 6.08 13.10
CA THR A 91 14.51 5.20 13.84
C THR A 91 14.90 3.98 13.01
N LEU A 92 13.94 3.30 12.39
CA LEU A 92 14.19 2.16 11.50
C LEU A 92 15.03 2.56 10.27
N LYS A 93 14.79 3.75 9.70
CA LYS A 93 15.60 4.29 8.60
C LYS A 93 17.06 4.49 9.01
N LYS A 94 17.31 5.02 10.21
CA LYS A 94 18.67 5.17 10.76
C LYS A 94 19.31 3.79 11.01
N LEU A 95 18.57 2.88 11.64
CA LEU A 95 19.05 1.54 11.96
C LEU A 95 19.45 0.76 10.70
N ARG A 96 18.66 0.87 9.63
CA ARG A 96 18.97 0.27 8.32
C ARG A 96 20.32 0.75 7.74
N GLY A 97 20.67 2.02 7.97
CA GLY A 97 21.93 2.60 7.50
C GLY A 97 23.13 2.26 8.39
N SER A 98 22.91 2.09 9.69
CA SER A 98 23.97 1.77 10.66
C SER A 98 24.25 0.27 10.75
N ASP A 99 23.25 -0.54 11.10
CA ASP A 99 23.38 -1.97 11.40
C ASP A 99 22.25 -2.77 10.73
N TYR A 100 22.50 -3.24 9.51
CA TYR A 100 21.48 -3.95 8.73
C TYR A 100 21.00 -5.25 9.40
N LYS A 101 21.89 -6.02 10.03
CA LYS A 101 21.52 -7.29 10.71
C LYS A 101 20.56 -7.07 11.87
N LYS A 102 20.77 -6.01 12.67
CA LYS A 102 19.87 -5.65 13.76
C LYS A 102 18.55 -5.13 13.24
N PHE A 103 18.57 -4.38 12.12
CA PHE A 103 17.35 -3.93 11.45
C PHE A 103 16.47 -5.12 11.04
N GLU A 104 17.01 -6.12 10.34
CA GLU A 104 16.27 -7.33 9.93
C GLU A 104 15.75 -8.10 11.14
N TRP A 105 16.58 -8.31 12.16
CA TRP A 105 16.16 -8.98 13.39
C TRP A 105 14.97 -8.26 14.06
N VAL A 106 14.99 -6.93 14.12
CA VAL A 106 13.87 -6.15 14.67
C VAL A 106 12.59 -6.31 13.83
N LEU A 107 12.69 -6.35 12.50
CA LEU A 107 11.53 -6.56 11.63
C LEU A 107 10.92 -7.95 11.83
N GLU A 108 11.77 -8.97 11.98
CA GLU A 108 11.36 -10.35 12.23
C GLU A 108 10.69 -10.50 13.61
N GLN A 109 11.31 -9.98 14.68
CA GLN A 109 10.78 -10.11 16.04
C GLN A 109 9.45 -9.35 16.23
N LEU A 110 9.28 -8.20 15.57
CA LEU A 110 8.07 -7.38 15.70
C LEU A 110 7.04 -7.64 14.61
N ASP A 111 7.34 -8.53 13.64
CA ASP A 111 6.50 -8.83 12.47
C ASP A 111 6.08 -7.55 11.70
N ILE A 112 7.06 -6.67 11.41
CA ILE A 112 6.84 -5.39 10.72
C ILE A 112 7.42 -5.43 9.31
N VAL A 113 6.60 -5.09 8.31
CA VAL A 113 7.09 -4.85 6.94
C VAL A 113 7.54 -3.39 6.76
N PHE A 114 8.84 -3.17 6.54
CA PHE A 114 9.38 -1.84 6.26
C PHE A 114 9.18 -1.44 4.78
N LYS A 115 8.38 -0.38 4.54
CA LYS A 115 8.15 0.17 3.19
C LYS A 115 8.96 1.45 3.00
N PRO A 116 9.84 1.55 1.99
CA PRO A 116 10.59 2.78 1.74
C PRO A 116 9.64 3.93 1.37
N LYS A 117 10.01 5.15 1.77
CA LYS A 117 9.27 6.36 1.38
C LYS A 117 9.46 6.61 -0.12
N LEU A 118 8.36 6.85 -0.82
CA LEU A 118 8.36 7.29 -2.22
C LEU A 118 9.09 8.63 -2.35
N GLU A 119 9.87 8.79 -3.42
CA GLU A 119 10.61 10.03 -3.71
C GLU A 119 9.66 11.22 -3.88
N GLU A 120 8.57 11.03 -4.61
CA GLU A 120 7.53 12.03 -4.82
C GLU A 120 6.16 11.49 -4.41
N VAL A 121 5.46 12.23 -3.56
CA VAL A 121 4.05 11.97 -3.28
C VAL A 121 3.23 12.97 -4.08
N GLN A 122 2.80 12.55 -5.27
CA GLN A 122 1.91 13.36 -6.09
C GLN A 122 0.48 13.27 -5.55
N ARG A 123 -0.19 14.42 -5.43
CA ARG A 123 -1.61 14.43 -5.09
C ARG A 123 -2.40 13.89 -6.28
N VAL A 124 -3.11 12.79 -6.06
CA VAL A 124 -3.97 12.20 -7.10
C VAL A 124 -5.20 13.08 -7.30
N SER A 125 -5.34 13.66 -8.49
CA SER A 125 -6.55 14.35 -8.94
C SER A 125 -7.42 13.43 -9.80
N ARG A 126 -8.72 13.74 -9.94
CA ARG A 126 -9.62 13.01 -10.85
C ARG A 126 -9.09 12.98 -12.29
N LYS A 127 -8.57 14.10 -12.78
CA LYS A 127 -8.04 14.21 -14.15
C LYS A 127 -6.82 13.31 -14.36
N THR A 128 -5.90 13.28 -13.40
CA THR A 128 -4.68 12.44 -13.48
C THR A 128 -5.01 10.96 -13.36
N SER A 129 -5.93 10.58 -12.45
CA SER A 129 -6.33 9.19 -12.29
C SER A 129 -7.06 8.66 -13.53
N LEU A 130 -7.96 9.44 -14.12
CA LEU A 130 -8.66 9.05 -15.35
C LEU A 130 -7.68 8.84 -16.50
N LYS A 131 -6.71 9.75 -16.69
CA LYS A 131 -5.67 9.60 -17.70
C LYS A 131 -4.87 8.30 -17.52
N LEU A 132 -4.46 8.00 -16.29
CA LEU A 132 -3.70 6.78 -15.98
C LEU A 132 -4.53 5.52 -16.30
N LEU A 133 -5.79 5.48 -15.88
CA LEU A 133 -6.67 4.35 -16.18
C LEU A 133 -6.87 4.16 -17.69
N THR A 134 -7.04 5.26 -18.43
CA THR A 134 -7.13 5.22 -19.90
C THR A 134 -5.81 4.72 -20.52
N GLN A 135 -4.66 5.15 -20.02
CA GLN A 135 -3.36 4.69 -20.50
C GLN A 135 -3.19 3.18 -20.26
N LEU A 136 -3.47 2.70 -19.05
CA LEU A 136 -3.43 1.27 -18.71
C LEU A 136 -4.37 0.46 -19.61
N GLN A 137 -5.57 0.97 -19.88
CA GLN A 137 -6.48 0.30 -20.81
C GLN A 137 -5.91 0.22 -22.23
N ILE A 138 -5.36 1.33 -22.74
CA ILE A 138 -4.73 1.37 -24.07
C ILE A 138 -3.54 0.40 -24.15
N GLU A 139 -2.73 0.31 -23.08
CA GLU A 139 -1.61 -0.64 -23.00
C GLU A 139 -2.11 -2.08 -23.05
N ASN A 140 -3.11 -2.43 -22.25
CA ASN A 140 -3.72 -3.76 -22.27
C ASN A 140 -4.30 -4.11 -23.65
N GLU A 141 -4.95 -3.17 -24.33
CA GLU A 141 -5.47 -3.38 -25.68
C GLU A 141 -4.34 -3.56 -26.72
N LYS A 142 -3.24 -2.82 -26.58
CA LYS A 142 -2.05 -3.00 -27.42
C LYS A 142 -1.42 -4.38 -27.22
N GLU A 143 -1.30 -4.83 -25.98
CA GLU A 143 -0.75 -6.14 -25.65
C GLU A 143 -1.59 -7.27 -26.26
N LYS A 144 -2.93 -7.17 -26.17
CA LYS A 144 -3.84 -8.12 -26.82
C LYS A 144 -3.64 -8.17 -28.34
N LYS A 145 -3.63 -7.01 -28.99
CA LYS A 145 -3.41 -6.93 -30.44
C LYS A 145 -2.03 -7.46 -30.84
N LEU A 146 -1.00 -7.19 -30.04
CA LEU A 146 0.34 -7.74 -30.27
C LEU A 146 0.40 -9.25 -30.09
N ALA A 147 -0.36 -9.81 -29.14
CA ALA A 147 -0.48 -11.25 -28.96
C ALA A 147 -1.19 -11.91 -30.15
N GLU A 148 -2.34 -11.38 -30.58
CA GLU A 148 -3.08 -11.85 -31.75
C GLU A 148 -2.21 -11.80 -33.03
N LEU A 149 -1.47 -10.71 -33.22
CA LEU A 149 -0.54 -10.59 -34.35
C LEU A 149 0.60 -11.60 -34.26
N LYS A 150 1.17 -11.84 -33.07
CA LYS A 150 2.22 -12.85 -32.88
C LYS A 150 1.70 -14.25 -33.21
N GLU A 151 0.51 -14.61 -32.75
CA GLU A 151 -0.14 -15.89 -33.06
C GLU A 151 -0.32 -16.06 -34.57
N SER A 152 -0.87 -15.06 -35.26
CA SER A 152 -1.05 -15.10 -36.73
C SER A 152 0.27 -15.27 -37.48
N LEU A 153 1.35 -14.64 -37.01
CA LEU A 153 2.68 -14.80 -37.59
C LEU A 153 3.28 -16.16 -37.26
N ASP A 154 3.01 -16.70 -36.07
CA ASP A 154 3.46 -18.01 -35.64
C ASP A 154 2.86 -19.14 -36.49
N GLU A 155 1.59 -19.04 -36.85
CA GLU A 155 0.93 -19.94 -37.80
C GLU A 155 1.62 -19.88 -39.18
N GLN A 156 1.90 -18.67 -39.66
CA GLN A 156 2.53 -18.48 -40.96
C GLN A 156 3.96 -19.03 -41.00
N LYS A 157 4.69 -19.10 -39.87
CA LYS A 157 6.08 -19.62 -39.82
C LYS A 157 6.20 -21.01 -40.41
N ILE A 158 5.21 -21.89 -40.24
CA ILE A 158 5.26 -23.27 -40.80
C ILE A 158 5.24 -23.21 -42.33
N SER A 159 4.36 -22.39 -42.91
CA SER A 159 4.27 -22.21 -44.36
C SER A 159 5.56 -21.64 -44.96
N PHE A 160 6.19 -20.67 -44.27
CA PHE A 160 7.47 -20.11 -44.67
C PHE A 160 8.61 -21.15 -44.59
N LEU A 161 8.62 -21.99 -43.56
CA LEU A 161 9.62 -23.06 -43.42
C LEU A 161 9.46 -24.11 -44.53
N SER A 162 8.25 -24.48 -44.93
CA SER A 162 8.00 -25.40 -46.06
C SER A 162 8.56 -24.83 -47.36
N LYS A 163 8.16 -23.61 -47.73
CA LYS A 163 8.65 -22.92 -48.94
C LYS A 163 10.17 -22.77 -48.94
N LYS A 164 10.76 -22.52 -47.77
CA LYS A 164 12.21 -22.45 -47.62
C LYS A 164 12.88 -23.80 -47.89
N ILE A 165 12.33 -24.89 -47.38
CA ILE A 165 12.86 -26.25 -47.62
C ILE A 165 12.77 -26.59 -49.12
N GLU A 166 11.63 -26.31 -49.76
CA GLU A 166 11.44 -26.54 -51.21
C GLU A 166 12.47 -25.79 -52.04
N LYS A 167 12.68 -24.49 -51.76
CA LYS A 167 13.71 -23.69 -52.46
C LYS A 167 15.12 -24.25 -52.25
N LEU A 168 15.44 -24.68 -51.03
CA LEU A 168 16.76 -25.28 -50.74
C LEU A 168 16.96 -26.62 -51.43
N LEU A 169 15.90 -27.44 -51.56
CA LEU A 169 15.94 -28.70 -52.32
C LEU A 169 16.13 -28.42 -53.81
N TRP A 170 15.40 -27.45 -54.36
CA TRP A 170 15.56 -27.03 -55.76
C TRP A 170 16.98 -26.54 -56.06
N ILE A 171 17.57 -25.71 -55.18
CA ILE A 171 18.96 -25.26 -55.33
C ILE A 171 19.92 -26.47 -55.33
N LYS A 172 19.71 -27.44 -54.44
CA LYS A 172 20.54 -28.66 -54.37
C LYS A 172 20.51 -29.46 -55.67
N GLU A 173 19.32 -29.65 -56.24
CA GLU A 173 19.12 -30.35 -57.53
C GLU A 173 19.82 -29.61 -58.68
N MET A 174 19.71 -28.28 -58.72
CA MET A 174 20.38 -27.47 -59.74
C MET A 174 21.91 -27.54 -59.61
N GLU A 175 22.46 -27.43 -58.40
CA GLU A 175 23.89 -27.54 -58.17
C GLU A 175 24.46 -28.91 -58.60
N GLU A 176 23.74 -30.01 -58.33
CA GLU A 176 24.13 -31.36 -58.76
C GLU A 176 24.10 -31.49 -60.30
N LYS A 177 23.05 -30.95 -60.94
CA LYS A 177 22.92 -30.93 -62.41
C LYS A 177 24.07 -30.18 -63.09
N TYR A 178 24.50 -29.05 -62.52
CA TYR A 178 25.55 -28.19 -63.09
C TYR A 178 26.94 -28.40 -62.48
N LYS A 179 27.11 -29.39 -61.59
CA LYS A 179 28.39 -29.76 -60.92
C LYS A 179 29.09 -28.60 -60.21
N PHE A 180 28.32 -27.70 -59.59
CA PHE A 180 28.90 -26.64 -58.75
C PHE A 180 29.48 -27.22 -57.44
N PRO A 181 30.59 -26.67 -56.90
CA PRO A 181 31.12 -27.07 -55.61
C PRO A 181 30.13 -26.79 -54.47
N GLU A 182 30.10 -27.66 -53.45
CA GLU A 182 29.17 -27.55 -52.33
C GLU A 182 29.34 -26.24 -51.54
N THR A 183 28.32 -25.36 -51.57
CA THR A 183 28.34 -24.10 -50.81
C THR A 183 27.85 -24.27 -49.37
N SER A 184 28.26 -23.38 -48.45
CA SER A 184 27.88 -23.39 -47.02
C SER A 184 26.37 -23.25 -46.77
N VAL A 185 25.58 -22.89 -47.78
CA VAL A 185 24.10 -22.85 -47.81
C VAL A 185 23.50 -24.27 -47.67
N ARG A 186 24.24 -25.31 -48.06
CA ARG A 186 23.80 -26.70 -48.28
C ARG A 186 23.50 -27.51 -47.00
N LYS A 187 24.03 -27.13 -45.84
CA LYS A 187 23.80 -27.84 -44.55
C LYS A 187 22.52 -27.40 -43.80
N ASN A 188 21.86 -26.34 -44.26
CA ASN A 188 20.84 -25.65 -43.46
C ASN A 188 19.41 -26.19 -43.64
N TRP A 189 19.15 -27.03 -44.65
CA TRP A 189 17.82 -27.61 -44.87
C TRP A 189 17.46 -28.64 -43.78
N LYS A 190 18.44 -29.40 -43.26
CA LYS A 190 18.26 -30.30 -42.11
C LYS A 190 17.84 -29.53 -40.86
N MET A 191 18.51 -28.40 -40.59
CA MET A 191 18.14 -27.49 -39.49
C MET A 191 16.76 -26.86 -39.68
N SER A 192 16.41 -26.48 -40.91
CA SER A 192 15.09 -25.91 -41.23
C SER A 192 13.97 -26.96 -41.10
N LYS A 193 14.24 -28.21 -41.50
CA LYS A 193 13.34 -29.36 -41.32
C LYS A 193 13.18 -29.72 -39.84
N LEU A 194 14.27 -29.70 -39.07
CA LEU A 194 14.24 -29.92 -37.63
C LEU A 194 13.38 -28.86 -36.92
N LYS A 195 13.58 -27.57 -37.25
CA LYS A 195 12.76 -26.45 -36.73
C LYS A 195 11.27 -26.60 -37.05
N MET A 196 10.94 -27.05 -38.26
CA MET A 196 9.56 -27.31 -38.66
C MET A 196 8.92 -28.47 -37.86
N VAL A 197 9.66 -29.56 -37.66
CA VAL A 197 9.20 -30.74 -36.90
C VAL A 197 9.04 -30.42 -35.41
N SER A 198 10.01 -29.71 -34.80
CA SER A 198 9.93 -29.29 -33.41
C SER A 198 8.72 -28.40 -33.15
N LYS A 199 8.41 -27.46 -34.06
CA LYS A 199 7.25 -26.57 -33.92
C LYS A 199 5.92 -27.33 -33.99
N ARG A 200 5.78 -28.28 -34.94
CA ARG A 200 4.61 -29.16 -35.01
C ARG A 200 4.40 -30.03 -33.77
N LYS A 201 5.48 -30.45 -33.09
CA LYS A 201 5.37 -31.24 -31.85
C LYS A 201 4.83 -30.40 -30.69
N LEU A 202 5.32 -29.17 -30.54
CA LEU A 202 4.82 -28.22 -29.53
C LEU A 202 3.32 -27.93 -29.73
N ASP A 203 2.88 -27.74 -30.98
CA ASP A 203 1.46 -27.49 -31.30
C ASP A 203 0.53 -28.67 -30.91
N ILE A 204 1.06 -29.90 -30.82
CA ILE A 204 0.29 -31.10 -30.42
C ILE A 204 0.23 -31.20 -28.89
N GLU A 205 1.33 -30.91 -28.19
CA GLU A 205 1.41 -30.94 -26.74
C GLU A 205 0.54 -29.84 -26.11
N GLU A 206 0.55 -28.62 -26.66
CA GLU A 206 -0.32 -27.51 -26.19
C GLU A 206 -1.81 -27.83 -26.36
N LYS A 207 -2.19 -28.46 -27.48
CA LYS A 207 -3.58 -28.89 -27.71
C LYS A 207 -4.02 -30.01 -26.78
N PHE A 208 -3.10 -30.88 -26.35
CA PHE A 208 -3.42 -31.96 -25.42
C PHE A 208 -3.65 -31.45 -24.00
N ILE A 209 -2.91 -30.42 -23.57
CA ILE A 209 -3.05 -29.79 -22.25
C ILE A 209 -4.39 -29.02 -22.12
N LEU A 210 -4.91 -28.44 -23.20
CA LEU A 210 -6.17 -27.68 -23.18
C LEU A 210 -7.44 -28.56 -23.15
N ILE A 211 -7.32 -29.88 -23.32
CA ILE A 211 -8.44 -30.84 -23.37
C ILE A 211 -8.62 -31.59 -22.02
N HIS A 212 -7.73 -31.39 -21.05
CA HIS A 212 -7.79 -31.98 -19.71
C HIS A 212 -7.84 -30.89 -18.62
#